data_AF-A0A7J6PPW9-F1
#
_entry.id   AF-A0A7J6PPW9-F1
#
_cell.length_a   1.000
_cell.length_b   1.000
_cell.length_c   1.000
_cell.angle_alpha   90.00
_cell.angle_beta   90.00
_cell.angle_gamma   90.00
#
_symmetry.space_group_name_H-M   'P 1'
#
loop_
_entity.id
_entity.type
_entity.pdbx_description
1 polymer ?
#
loop_
_entity_poly.entity_id
_entity_poly.type
_entity_poly.pdbx_seq_one_letter_code
_entity_poly.pdbx_strand_id
1 'polypeptide(L)'
;MVPLGDDGSKRARGIFWSVPYWTVLESFGRGAVFLTTDLKSPLTVFSRLLVGSRFMGHRNPQRSMAMPGSYSYENALFWFGQRILAGFDLAPWPKPDLHVAHADPDEKCRGVITDNKRFDEETKSMLKDIAANSAALFDCDITFLKWEDHSFAEQLDIIGRSHLYISSTGTGLTRCHLTKPGGVVVHLGSMELLGDPQRYQVSYRDVHFATGSPHLTSVYYPRRLWNVYGRLQREGIIDTIQRGVKLMRSGFSIPRPYADGLSPTSDIWERYCESTDDNCKAMVDVQNGNFEPGQPHSKDTYMCEYCSWVDYFELAPMWSPIGCRDGDSTVHCPLDHYLYRSAMDADHAAFDPDCYNSKVGELQVAKHEVLKSAAAKLKKNVEDLSASEAVAAMLEVELPGCPFKQPSQPPPCAC
;
A
#
# COMPACT_ATOMS: atom_id res chain seq x y z
N MET A 1 -58.45 18.68 -15.72
CA MET A 1 -58.07 18.90 -17.13
C MET A 1 -57.44 17.60 -17.63
N VAL A 2 -57.99 17.09 -18.73
CA VAL A 2 -57.76 15.81 -19.46
C VAL A 2 -56.34 15.77 -20.09
N PRO A 3 -55.71 14.62 -20.45
CA PRO A 3 -55.85 13.23 -20.02
C PRO A 3 -54.53 12.50 -19.63
N LEU A 4 -54.74 11.30 -19.09
CA LEU A 4 -53.86 10.13 -19.10
C LEU A 4 -53.43 9.73 -20.52
N GLY A 5 -52.19 9.25 -20.66
CA GLY A 5 -51.74 8.42 -21.78
C GLY A 5 -51.44 7.01 -21.26
N ASP A 6 -52.26 6.07 -21.71
CA ASP A 6 -52.21 4.64 -21.46
C ASP A 6 -51.43 3.93 -22.59
N ASP A 7 -51.15 2.65 -22.37
CA ASP A 7 -50.70 1.60 -23.31
C ASP A 7 -49.16 1.42 -23.44
N GLY A 8 -48.58 0.24 -23.20
CA GLY A 8 -49.18 -1.05 -22.94
C GLY A 8 -48.15 -2.18 -22.94
N SER A 9 -48.25 -3.05 -21.92
CA SER A 9 -47.95 -4.49 -21.98
C SER A 9 -46.49 -4.95 -22.22
N LYS A 10 -45.95 -6.04 -21.65
CA LYS A 10 -46.40 -7.04 -20.66
C LYS A 10 -45.14 -7.83 -20.20
N ARG A 11 -44.99 -7.92 -18.87
CA ARG A 11 -44.54 -9.05 -18.03
C ARG A 11 -43.23 -9.81 -18.36
N ALA A 12 -42.31 -9.73 -17.40
CA ALA A 12 -41.85 -10.91 -16.65
C ALA A 12 -41.87 -10.59 -15.15
N ARG A 13 -42.50 -11.45 -14.35
CA ARG A 13 -42.65 -11.31 -12.89
C ARG A 13 -41.39 -11.82 -12.20
N GLY A 14 -40.74 -10.95 -11.44
CA GLY A 14 -39.88 -11.29 -10.31
C GLY A 14 -40.18 -10.29 -9.20
N ILE A 15 -40.85 -10.74 -8.15
CA ILE A 15 -41.19 -9.90 -6.99
C ILE A 15 -39.92 -9.79 -6.14
N PHE A 16 -39.16 -8.72 -6.34
CA PHE A 16 -38.21 -8.22 -5.35
C PHE A 16 -38.91 -7.09 -4.59
N TRP A 17 -39.00 -7.21 -3.27
CA TRP A 17 -39.30 -6.06 -2.42
C TRP A 17 -38.09 -5.12 -2.47
N SER A 18 -38.13 -4.15 -3.38
CA SER A 18 -37.25 -2.99 -3.36
C SER A 18 -37.75 -2.02 -2.31
N VAL A 19 -37.30 -2.18 -1.06
CA VAL A 19 -37.14 -1.00 -0.21
C VAL A 19 -36.04 -0.17 -0.88
N PRO A 20 -36.29 1.09 -1.26
CA PRO A 20 -35.26 1.88 -1.90
C PRO A 20 -34.16 2.12 -0.86
N TYR A 21 -32.97 1.58 -1.10
CA TYR A 21 -31.77 1.85 -0.30
C TYR A 21 -31.46 3.36 -0.18
N TRP A 22 -32.09 4.20 -1.02
CA TRP A 22 -32.06 5.66 -0.95
C TRP A 22 -32.82 6.24 0.25
N THR A 23 -33.92 5.64 0.70
CA THR A 23 -34.73 6.21 1.80
C THR A 23 -34.06 6.04 3.16
N VAL A 24 -33.13 5.09 3.31
CA VAL A 24 -32.42 4.86 4.59
C VAL A 24 -31.17 5.73 4.73
N LEU A 25 -30.60 6.26 3.64
CA LEU A 25 -29.42 7.14 3.73
C LEU A 25 -29.76 8.63 3.53
N GLU A 26 -30.78 8.99 2.74
CA GLU A 26 -31.25 10.39 2.66
C GLU A 26 -31.93 10.87 3.96
N SER A 27 -32.51 9.94 4.72
CA SER A 27 -33.05 10.23 6.05
C SER A 27 -31.94 10.53 7.09
N PHE A 28 -30.68 10.22 6.79
CA PHE A 28 -29.54 10.25 7.72
C PHE A 28 -28.46 11.28 7.39
N GLY A 29 -28.76 12.32 6.60
CA GLY A 29 -27.89 13.48 6.55
C GLY A 29 -27.94 14.28 5.26
N ARG A 30 -28.74 15.34 5.29
CA ARG A 30 -28.60 16.52 4.44
C ARG A 30 -27.29 17.27 4.75
N GLY A 31 -26.14 16.60 4.65
CA GLY A 31 -24.82 17.19 4.88
C GLY A 31 -24.46 17.50 6.34
N ALA A 32 -25.22 17.02 7.32
CA ALA A 32 -24.88 17.17 8.74
C ALA A 32 -24.15 15.93 9.29
N VAL A 33 -23.16 16.17 10.15
CA VAL A 33 -22.49 15.17 10.98
C VAL A 33 -23.50 14.64 12.00
N PHE A 34 -23.71 13.33 12.05
CA PHE A 34 -24.51 12.69 13.11
C PHE A 34 -23.60 12.22 14.23
N LEU A 35 -24.03 12.45 15.48
CA LEU A 35 -23.39 11.86 16.64
C LEU A 35 -24.10 10.54 16.96
N THR A 36 -23.36 9.53 17.40
CA THR A 36 -23.92 8.20 17.77
C THR A 36 -25.01 8.29 18.83
N THR A 37 -25.03 9.38 19.61
CA THR A 37 -26.06 9.75 20.60
C THR A 37 -27.45 10.02 20.01
N ASP A 38 -27.57 10.20 18.69
CA ASP A 38 -28.83 10.50 18.00
C ASP A 38 -29.61 9.23 17.61
N LEU A 39 -29.00 8.05 17.75
CA LEU A 39 -29.60 6.75 17.47
C LEU A 39 -30.38 6.22 18.70
N LYS A 40 -31.56 6.79 18.96
CA LYS A 40 -32.36 6.47 20.17
C LYS A 40 -33.40 5.33 20.00
N SER A 41 -33.43 4.66 18.85
CA SER A 41 -34.42 3.60 18.58
C SER A 41 -33.93 2.22 19.05
N PRO A 42 -34.73 1.47 19.84
CA PRO A 42 -34.41 0.08 20.22
C PRO A 42 -34.43 -0.91 19.03
N LEU A 43 -34.89 -0.49 17.85
CA LEU A 43 -34.93 -1.31 16.62
C LEU A 43 -33.60 -1.34 15.84
N THR A 44 -32.59 -0.57 16.24
CA THR A 44 -31.28 -0.51 15.60
C THR A 44 -30.17 -0.77 16.61
N VAL A 45 -30.10 -2.01 17.09
CA VAL A 45 -28.92 -2.50 17.81
C VAL A 45 -27.89 -2.92 16.78
N PHE A 46 -26.91 -2.05 16.52
CA PHE A 46 -25.75 -2.43 15.73
C PHE A 46 -24.79 -3.22 16.63
N SER A 47 -24.46 -4.47 16.26
CA SER A 47 -23.39 -5.22 16.92
C SER A 47 -22.01 -4.61 16.65
N ARG A 48 -21.86 -3.87 15.54
CA ARG A 48 -20.67 -3.10 15.18
C ARG A 48 -21.03 -1.96 14.23
N LEU A 49 -20.48 -0.76 14.47
CA LEU A 49 -20.60 0.40 13.59
C LEU A 49 -19.23 0.71 12.99
N LEU A 50 -19.12 0.63 11.67
CA LEU A 50 -17.93 1.06 10.92
C LEU A 50 -18.22 2.45 10.37
N VAL A 51 -17.66 3.49 11.01
CA VAL A 51 -17.80 4.88 10.55
C VAL A 51 -16.59 5.25 9.71
N GLY A 52 -16.81 5.45 8.41
CA GLY A 52 -15.82 6.04 7.52
C GLY A 52 -15.95 7.56 7.53
N SER A 53 -14.82 8.26 7.66
CA SER A 53 -14.77 9.70 7.41
C SER A 53 -14.90 9.97 5.90
N ARG A 54 -15.66 10.99 5.50
CA ARG A 54 -15.68 11.51 4.11
C ARG A 54 -14.40 12.27 3.74
N PHE A 55 -13.58 12.65 4.72
CA PHE A 55 -12.22 13.14 4.53
C PHE A 55 -11.25 11.96 4.36
N MET A 56 -10.10 12.17 3.72
CA MET A 56 -9.10 11.15 3.36
C MET A 56 -8.60 10.33 4.57
N GLY A 57 -9.40 9.37 5.06
CA GLY A 57 -9.10 8.53 6.21
C GLY A 57 -7.91 7.58 5.98
N HIS A 58 -7.46 7.41 4.73
CA HIS A 58 -6.21 6.74 4.37
C HIS A 58 -4.96 7.49 4.87
N ARG A 59 -5.12 8.69 5.43
CA ARG A 59 -4.06 9.49 6.05
C ARG A 59 -4.24 9.67 7.55
N ASN A 60 -5.02 8.81 8.23
CA ASN A 60 -5.05 8.83 9.69
C ASN A 60 -4.11 7.73 10.24
N PRO A 61 -2.78 7.93 10.25
CA PRO A 61 -1.87 6.93 10.77
C PRO A 61 -2.06 6.80 12.29
N GLN A 62 -2.05 5.56 12.75
CA GLN A 62 -1.83 5.24 14.16
C GLN A 62 -0.32 5.09 14.42
N ARG A 63 0.09 4.91 15.68
CA ARG A 63 1.46 4.49 16.03
C ARG A 63 1.94 3.35 15.13
N SER A 64 1.04 2.39 14.87
CA SER A 64 1.30 1.23 14.05
C SER A 64 1.17 1.48 12.53
N MET A 65 1.11 2.72 12.05
CA MET A 65 0.91 3.09 10.63
C MET A 65 -0.30 2.45 9.93
N ALA A 66 -1.09 1.64 10.64
CA ALA A 66 -2.31 1.02 10.16
C ALA A 66 -3.44 2.05 10.26
N MET A 67 -4.50 1.83 9.46
CA MET A 67 -5.70 2.64 9.64
C MET A 67 -6.34 2.38 11.01
N PRO A 68 -7.00 3.37 11.62
CA PRO A 68 -7.67 3.18 12.90
C PRO A 68 -8.70 2.05 12.80
N GLY A 69 -8.72 1.14 13.78
CA GLY A 69 -9.64 0.01 13.78
C GLY A 69 -9.31 -1.13 12.80
N SER A 70 -8.32 -0.95 11.90
CA SER A 70 -8.02 -1.93 10.87
C SER A 70 -7.21 -3.12 11.41
N TYR A 71 -6.23 -2.85 12.26
CA TYR A 71 -5.36 -3.87 12.85
C TYR A 71 -5.82 -4.34 14.25
N SER A 72 -6.63 -3.54 14.96
CA SER A 72 -7.13 -3.85 16.30
C SER A 72 -8.29 -4.89 16.31
N TYR A 73 -8.89 -5.14 17.48
CA TYR A 73 -10.00 -6.09 17.68
C TYR A 73 -11.17 -5.92 16.69
N GLU A 74 -11.37 -4.72 16.17
CA GLU A 74 -12.43 -4.40 15.24
C GLU A 74 -12.20 -5.00 13.84
N ASN A 75 -10.94 -5.23 13.44
CA ASN A 75 -10.51 -5.71 12.11
C ASN A 75 -11.34 -5.10 10.96
N ALA A 76 -11.48 -3.78 10.99
CA ALA A 76 -12.45 -3.05 10.18
C ALA A 76 -12.31 -3.32 8.66
N LEU A 77 -11.06 -3.42 8.18
CA LEU A 77 -10.77 -3.72 6.79
C LEU A 77 -11.23 -5.11 6.35
N PHE A 78 -11.04 -6.12 7.20
CA PHE A 78 -11.55 -7.46 6.95
C PHE A 78 -13.08 -7.43 6.80
N TRP A 79 -13.80 -6.89 7.78
CA TRP A 79 -15.27 -6.89 7.74
C TRP A 79 -15.83 -6.06 6.59
N PHE A 80 -15.17 -4.96 6.25
CA PHE A 80 -15.51 -4.17 5.07
C PHE A 80 -15.34 -4.99 3.78
N GLY A 81 -14.20 -5.67 3.62
CA GLY A 81 -13.95 -6.52 2.46
C GLY A 81 -14.93 -7.69 2.35
N GLN A 82 -15.18 -8.38 3.45
CA GLN A 82 -16.13 -9.50 3.51
C GLN A 82 -17.56 -9.07 3.18
N ARG A 83 -17.95 -7.87 3.59
CA ARG A 83 -19.25 -7.29 3.20
C ARG A 83 -19.35 -7.04 1.71
N ILE A 84 -18.29 -6.54 1.09
CA ILE A 84 -18.26 -6.35 -0.36
C ILE A 84 -18.39 -7.71 -1.05
N LEU A 85 -17.56 -8.69 -0.68
CA LEU A 85 -17.59 -10.01 -1.31
C LEU A 85 -18.96 -10.70 -1.15
N ALA A 86 -19.56 -10.64 0.04
CA ALA A 86 -20.90 -11.19 0.29
C ALA A 86 -22.00 -10.46 -0.47
N GLY A 87 -21.90 -9.13 -0.63
CA GLY A 87 -22.86 -8.35 -1.42
C GLY A 87 -22.86 -8.67 -2.91
N PHE A 88 -21.82 -9.35 -3.41
CA PHE A 88 -21.69 -9.82 -4.79
C PHE A 88 -21.85 -11.35 -4.90
N ASP A 89 -22.31 -12.02 -3.84
CA ASP A 89 -22.45 -13.49 -3.78
C ASP A 89 -21.14 -14.26 -4.04
N LEU A 90 -19.98 -13.63 -3.77
CA LEU A 90 -18.64 -14.22 -4.00
C LEU A 90 -18.12 -14.98 -2.78
N ALA A 91 -18.58 -14.62 -1.59
CA ALA A 91 -18.25 -15.29 -0.33
C ALA A 91 -19.47 -15.27 0.61
N PRO A 92 -19.70 -16.32 1.41
CA PRO A 92 -20.73 -16.26 2.44
C PRO A 92 -20.35 -15.22 3.50
N TRP A 93 -21.35 -14.63 4.16
CA TRP A 93 -21.09 -13.75 5.30
C TRP A 93 -20.34 -14.52 6.40
N PRO A 94 -19.14 -14.09 6.81
CA PRO A 94 -18.29 -14.89 7.69
C PRO A 94 -18.85 -14.97 9.11
N LYS A 95 -18.61 -16.11 9.76
CA LYS A 95 -18.79 -16.28 11.21
C LYS A 95 -17.54 -15.73 11.93
N PRO A 96 -17.64 -15.25 13.18
CA PRO A 96 -16.55 -14.54 13.86
C PRO A 96 -15.27 -15.33 14.16
N ASP A 97 -15.24 -16.64 13.92
CA ASP A 97 -14.14 -17.52 14.29
C ASP A 97 -13.04 -17.56 13.22
N LEU A 98 -12.09 -16.63 13.30
CA LEU A 98 -10.82 -16.67 12.56
C LEU A 98 -9.73 -17.17 13.52
N HIS A 99 -9.32 -18.44 13.42
CA HIS A 99 -8.36 -19.00 14.39
C HIS A 99 -6.97 -19.25 13.81
N VAL A 100 -6.82 -19.70 12.57
CA VAL A 100 -5.61 -19.68 11.72
C VAL A 100 -6.06 -19.99 10.29
N ALA A 101 -5.61 -19.26 9.26
CA ALA A 101 -5.79 -19.71 7.87
C ALA A 101 -4.52 -20.40 7.40
N HIS A 102 -4.55 -21.73 7.34
CA HIS A 102 -3.63 -22.46 6.49
C HIS A 102 -4.20 -22.44 5.08
N ALA A 103 -3.33 -22.28 4.07
CA ALA A 103 -3.71 -22.69 2.73
C ALA A 103 -4.10 -24.18 2.81
N ASP A 104 -5.28 -24.51 2.29
CA ASP A 104 -5.66 -25.90 2.10
C ASP A 104 -4.57 -26.53 1.20
N PRO A 105 -3.86 -27.58 1.65
CA PRO A 105 -2.76 -28.18 0.89
C PRO A 105 -3.21 -28.70 -0.47
N ASP A 106 -4.51 -28.97 -0.65
CA ASP A 106 -5.09 -29.43 -1.91
C ASP A 106 -5.58 -28.26 -2.79
N GLU A 107 -5.60 -27.03 -2.29
CA GLU A 107 -6.02 -25.86 -3.04
C GLU A 107 -4.91 -25.35 -3.96
N LYS A 108 -5.21 -25.30 -5.27
CA LYS A 108 -4.29 -24.74 -6.26
C LYS A 108 -4.00 -23.26 -5.94
N CYS A 109 -2.72 -22.91 -5.85
CA CYS A 109 -2.28 -21.52 -5.68
C CYS A 109 -2.82 -20.63 -6.79
N ARG A 110 -3.38 -19.49 -6.40
CA ARG A 110 -3.89 -18.43 -7.29
C ARG A 110 -3.32 -17.08 -6.90
N GLY A 111 -3.00 -16.24 -7.86
CA GLY A 111 -2.57 -14.88 -7.60
C GLY A 111 -3.11 -13.90 -8.63
N VAL A 112 -3.00 -12.61 -8.30
CA VAL A 112 -3.34 -11.53 -9.21
C VAL A 112 -2.22 -10.50 -9.22
N ILE A 113 -1.75 -10.12 -10.41
CA ILE A 113 -0.95 -8.91 -10.64
C ILE A 113 -1.89 -7.85 -11.17
N THR A 114 -2.08 -6.77 -10.44
CA THR A 114 -2.98 -5.70 -10.89
C THR A 114 -2.25 -4.70 -11.76
N ASP A 115 -2.88 -4.25 -12.85
CA ASP A 115 -2.38 -3.13 -13.62
C ASP A 115 -2.26 -1.87 -12.74
N ASN A 116 -1.21 -1.10 -12.95
CA ASN A 116 -0.95 0.12 -12.18
C ASN A 116 -0.42 1.19 -13.12
N LYS A 117 -1.02 2.39 -13.05
CA LYS A 117 -0.63 3.54 -13.88
C LYS A 117 0.83 3.99 -13.67
N ARG A 118 1.48 3.55 -12.58
CA ARG A 118 2.89 3.82 -12.30
C ARG A 118 3.84 2.88 -13.04
N PHE A 119 3.34 1.80 -13.62
CA PHE A 119 4.12 0.92 -14.47
C PHE A 119 4.16 1.50 -15.89
N ASP A 120 5.37 1.64 -16.42
CA ASP A 120 5.55 1.88 -17.86
C ASP A 120 5.21 0.63 -18.68
N GLU A 121 5.18 0.77 -20.00
CA GLU A 121 4.79 -0.34 -20.89
C GLU A 121 5.81 -1.49 -20.89
N GLU A 122 7.10 -1.23 -20.68
CA GLU A 122 8.13 -2.27 -20.51
C GLU A 122 7.83 -3.11 -19.27
N THR A 123 7.55 -2.46 -18.14
CA THR A 123 7.18 -3.10 -16.87
C THR A 123 5.88 -3.89 -17.00
N LYS A 124 4.84 -3.33 -17.64
CA LYS A 124 3.59 -4.04 -17.87
C LYS A 124 3.80 -5.28 -18.75
N SER A 125 4.60 -5.19 -19.80
CA SER A 125 4.93 -6.32 -20.67
C SER A 125 5.63 -7.42 -19.88
N MET A 126 6.63 -7.07 -19.07
CA MET A 126 7.33 -8.00 -18.18
C MET A 126 6.39 -8.66 -17.16
N LEU A 127 5.48 -7.90 -16.54
CA LEU A 127 4.52 -8.45 -15.57
C LEU A 127 3.50 -9.39 -16.24
N LYS A 128 3.07 -9.10 -17.47
CA LYS A 128 2.23 -9.99 -18.27
C LYS A 128 2.95 -11.29 -18.63
N ASP A 129 4.23 -11.21 -19.00
CA ASP A 129 5.07 -12.39 -19.24
C ASP A 129 5.20 -13.26 -17.97
N ILE A 130 5.47 -12.65 -16.82
CA ILE A 130 5.55 -13.35 -15.53
C ILE A 130 4.21 -14.02 -15.19
N ALA A 131 3.08 -13.34 -15.39
CA ALA A 131 1.75 -13.91 -15.19
C ALA A 131 1.49 -15.10 -16.15
N ALA A 132 1.79 -14.95 -17.44
CA ALA A 132 1.59 -16.00 -18.44
C ALA A 132 2.40 -17.27 -18.17
N ASN A 133 3.59 -17.12 -17.55
CA ASN A 133 4.48 -18.22 -17.20
C ASN A 133 4.41 -18.64 -15.72
N SER A 134 3.45 -18.12 -14.96
CA SER A 134 3.38 -18.24 -13.50
C SER A 134 3.31 -19.68 -13.00
N ALA A 135 2.58 -20.56 -13.69
CA ALA A 135 2.49 -21.97 -13.34
C ALA A 135 3.87 -22.66 -13.36
N ALA A 136 4.72 -22.35 -14.35
CA ALA A 136 6.07 -22.91 -14.44
C ALA A 136 7.05 -22.25 -13.46
N LEU A 137 6.91 -20.93 -13.24
CA LEU A 137 7.83 -20.16 -12.38
C LEU A 137 7.60 -20.39 -10.89
N PHE A 138 6.34 -20.63 -10.50
CA PHE A 138 5.90 -20.57 -9.10
C PHE A 138 5.05 -21.76 -8.67
N ASP A 139 4.61 -22.61 -9.60
CA ASP A 139 3.53 -23.57 -9.35
C ASP A 139 2.29 -22.86 -8.79
N CYS A 140 1.90 -21.75 -9.43
CA CYS A 140 0.78 -20.90 -9.04
C CYS A 140 0.16 -20.25 -10.28
N ASP A 141 -1.18 -20.25 -10.40
CA ASP A 141 -1.87 -19.54 -11.48
C ASP A 141 -2.00 -18.05 -11.12
N ILE A 142 -1.22 -17.21 -11.78
CA ILE A 142 -1.26 -15.76 -11.58
C ILE A 142 -1.88 -15.07 -12.79
N THR A 143 -2.95 -14.33 -12.58
CA THR A 143 -3.63 -13.54 -13.62
C THR A 143 -3.13 -12.09 -13.61
N PHE A 144 -2.83 -11.53 -14.79
CA PHE A 144 -2.63 -10.08 -14.92
C PHE A 144 -4.00 -9.41 -15.09
N LEU A 145 -4.44 -8.65 -14.09
CA LEU A 145 -5.73 -7.96 -14.06
C LEU A 145 -5.58 -6.52 -14.57
N LYS A 146 -5.98 -6.30 -15.82
CA LYS A 146 -6.13 -4.97 -16.40
C LYS A 146 -7.54 -4.46 -16.14
N TRP A 147 -7.67 -3.35 -15.39
CA TRP A 147 -8.93 -2.96 -14.77
C TRP A 147 -10.10 -2.79 -15.76
N GLU A 148 -9.83 -2.21 -16.91
CA GLU A 148 -10.81 -1.94 -17.96
C GLU A 148 -11.28 -3.19 -18.72
N ASP A 149 -10.55 -4.30 -18.62
CA ASP A 149 -10.87 -5.55 -19.32
C ASP A 149 -11.89 -6.40 -18.54
N HIS A 150 -12.28 -5.98 -17.32
CA HIS A 150 -13.15 -6.73 -16.42
C HIS A 150 -14.22 -5.84 -15.77
N SER A 151 -15.43 -6.38 -15.59
CA SER A 151 -16.45 -5.76 -14.74
C SER A 151 -15.99 -5.73 -13.28
N PHE A 152 -16.59 -4.85 -12.48
CA PHE A 152 -16.26 -4.77 -11.06
C PHE A 152 -16.49 -6.10 -10.31
N ALA A 153 -17.57 -6.83 -10.64
CA ALA A 153 -17.84 -8.14 -10.04
C ALA A 153 -16.76 -9.17 -10.40
N GLU A 154 -16.28 -9.19 -11.63
CA GLU A 154 -15.17 -10.08 -12.05
C GLU A 154 -13.86 -9.70 -11.37
N GLN A 155 -13.56 -8.40 -11.24
CA GLN A 155 -12.39 -7.94 -10.48
C GLN A 155 -12.46 -8.42 -9.03
N LEU A 156 -13.63 -8.31 -8.38
CA LEU A 156 -13.84 -8.79 -7.02
C LEU A 156 -13.69 -10.31 -6.91
N ASP A 157 -14.18 -11.08 -7.88
CA ASP A 157 -14.04 -12.55 -7.88
C ASP A 157 -12.56 -12.97 -8.00
N ILE A 158 -11.82 -12.36 -8.93
CA ILE A 158 -10.40 -12.62 -9.14
C ILE A 158 -9.61 -12.28 -7.86
N ILE A 159 -9.82 -11.10 -7.29
CA ILE A 159 -9.10 -10.66 -6.08
C ILE A 159 -9.51 -11.49 -4.87
N GLY A 160 -10.81 -11.73 -4.68
CA GLY A 160 -11.37 -12.44 -3.53
C GLY A 160 -10.98 -13.91 -3.45
N ARG A 161 -10.62 -14.53 -4.58
CA ARG A 161 -10.13 -15.91 -4.66
C ARG A 161 -8.61 -16.02 -4.71
N SER A 162 -7.89 -14.91 -4.76
CA SER A 162 -6.44 -14.90 -4.85
C SER A 162 -5.80 -15.21 -3.50
N HIS A 163 -4.70 -15.96 -3.53
CA HIS A 163 -3.79 -16.17 -2.40
C HIS A 163 -2.66 -15.14 -2.41
N LEU A 164 -2.29 -14.63 -3.60
CA LEU A 164 -1.28 -13.59 -3.78
C LEU A 164 -1.92 -12.36 -4.40
N TYR A 165 -1.68 -11.20 -3.79
CA TYR A 165 -2.07 -9.90 -4.33
C TYR A 165 -0.82 -9.10 -4.66
N ILE A 166 -0.53 -8.91 -5.94
CA ILE A 166 0.71 -8.32 -6.42
C ILE A 166 0.41 -6.95 -7.02
N SER A 167 0.95 -5.89 -6.41
CA SER A 167 0.73 -4.51 -6.87
C SER A 167 1.85 -3.57 -6.42
N SER A 168 1.74 -2.30 -6.82
CA SER A 168 2.60 -1.19 -6.40
C SER A 168 1.76 -0.12 -5.70
N THR A 169 2.40 0.96 -5.24
CA THR A 169 1.77 2.09 -4.56
C THR A 169 0.60 2.69 -5.34
N GLY A 170 -0.32 3.34 -4.64
CA GLY A 170 -1.52 3.96 -5.21
C GLY A 170 -2.76 3.08 -5.14
N THR A 171 -3.76 3.44 -5.94
CA THR A 171 -5.11 2.84 -5.91
C THR A 171 -5.11 1.33 -6.11
N GLY A 172 -4.13 0.78 -6.84
CA GLY A 172 -3.95 -0.65 -7.01
C GLY A 172 -3.78 -1.37 -5.67
N LEU A 173 -2.98 -0.86 -4.74
CA LEU A 173 -2.76 -1.51 -3.45
C LEU A 173 -3.98 -1.46 -2.54
N THR A 174 -4.83 -0.43 -2.65
CA THR A 174 -5.96 -0.20 -1.74
C THR A 174 -6.99 -1.33 -1.70
N ARG A 175 -6.99 -2.22 -2.71
CA ARG A 175 -7.90 -3.38 -2.81
C ARG A 175 -7.32 -4.68 -2.22
N CYS A 176 -6.09 -4.67 -1.71
CA CYS A 176 -5.44 -5.88 -1.19
C CYS A 176 -6.22 -6.53 -0.04
N HIS A 177 -6.94 -5.75 0.77
CA HIS A 177 -7.77 -6.24 1.88
C HIS A 177 -8.92 -7.17 1.45
N LEU A 178 -9.26 -7.18 0.16
CA LEU A 178 -10.27 -8.07 -0.44
C LEU A 178 -9.72 -9.47 -0.72
N THR A 179 -8.40 -9.65 -0.69
CA THR A 179 -7.76 -10.97 -0.81
C THR A 179 -8.20 -11.88 0.32
N LYS A 180 -8.31 -13.18 0.03
CA LYS A 180 -8.79 -14.15 1.01
C LYS A 180 -7.90 -14.16 2.27
N PRO A 181 -8.45 -14.45 3.46
CA PRO A 181 -7.67 -14.64 4.68
C PRO A 181 -6.55 -15.67 4.49
N GLY A 182 -5.37 -15.39 5.03
CA GLY A 182 -4.16 -16.18 4.80
C GLY A 182 -3.44 -15.83 3.50
N GLY A 183 -3.95 -14.85 2.74
CA GLY A 183 -3.28 -14.33 1.55
C GLY A 183 -2.05 -13.49 1.86
N VAL A 184 -1.19 -13.34 0.85
CA VAL A 184 0.04 -12.55 0.90
C VAL A 184 -0.02 -11.40 -0.10
N VAL A 185 0.25 -10.19 0.37
CA VAL A 185 0.41 -9.00 -0.45
C VAL A 185 1.87 -8.91 -0.89
N VAL A 186 2.12 -8.97 -2.19
CA VAL A 186 3.44 -8.70 -2.78
C VAL A 186 3.46 -7.24 -3.20
N HIS A 187 4.15 -6.41 -2.41
CA HIS A 187 4.22 -4.98 -2.64
C HIS A 187 5.50 -4.64 -3.42
N LEU A 188 5.33 -4.23 -4.68
CA LEU A 188 6.43 -3.94 -5.60
C LEU A 188 7.09 -2.58 -5.35
N GLY A 189 6.45 -1.65 -4.63
CA GLY A 189 7.00 -0.32 -4.40
C GLY A 189 7.04 0.51 -5.68
N SER A 190 7.50 1.74 -5.60
CA SER A 190 7.72 2.59 -6.77
C SER A 190 8.88 3.54 -6.54
N MET A 191 9.73 3.74 -7.55
CA MET A 191 10.58 4.93 -7.63
C MET A 191 9.73 6.10 -8.12
N GLU A 192 9.68 7.18 -7.35
CA GLU A 192 8.87 8.36 -7.65
C GLU A 192 9.75 9.60 -7.77
N LEU A 193 9.37 10.50 -8.69
CA LEU A 193 9.93 11.86 -8.77
C LEU A 193 9.02 12.78 -7.96
N LEU A 194 9.53 13.31 -6.84
CA LEU A 194 8.73 14.01 -5.83
C LEU A 194 9.33 15.37 -5.44
N GLY A 195 8.47 16.25 -4.94
CA GLY A 195 8.84 17.53 -4.33
C GLY A 195 9.40 18.62 -5.26
N ASP A 196 9.79 19.73 -4.63
CA ASP A 196 10.48 20.88 -5.23
C ASP A 196 11.59 21.34 -4.24
N PRO A 197 12.89 21.19 -4.56
CA PRO A 197 13.41 20.63 -5.81
C PRO A 197 13.09 19.14 -5.96
N GLN A 198 12.96 18.70 -7.22
CA GLN A 198 12.62 17.32 -7.55
C GLN A 198 13.72 16.35 -7.09
N ARG A 199 13.30 15.18 -6.61
CA ARG A 199 14.19 14.08 -6.22
C ARG A 199 13.59 12.74 -6.59
N TYR A 200 14.43 11.77 -6.95
CA TYR A 200 14.02 10.38 -7.02
C TYR A 200 14.02 9.75 -5.63
N GLN A 201 12.94 9.06 -5.29
CA GLN A 201 12.80 8.43 -4.00
C GLN A 201 11.93 7.18 -4.10
N VAL A 202 12.32 6.12 -3.40
CA VAL A 202 11.49 4.92 -3.28
C VAL A 202 10.37 5.15 -2.29
N SER A 203 9.21 4.58 -2.62
CA SER A 203 7.96 4.78 -1.90
C SER A 203 7.24 3.44 -1.77
N TYR A 204 6.79 3.16 -0.54
CA TYR A 204 5.85 2.10 -0.20
C TYR A 204 4.55 2.69 0.36
N ARG A 205 4.14 3.85 -0.18
CA ARG A 205 2.86 4.47 0.18
C ARG A 205 1.69 3.51 0.04
N ASP A 206 0.65 3.80 0.82
CA ASP A 206 -0.57 2.98 0.93
C ASP A 206 -0.36 1.61 1.62
N VAL A 207 0.85 1.31 2.12
CA VAL A 207 1.11 0.05 2.81
C VAL A 207 0.26 -0.17 4.05
N HIS A 208 -0.31 0.90 4.63
CA HIS A 208 -1.27 0.82 5.72
C HIS A 208 -2.49 -0.07 5.39
N PHE A 209 -2.86 -0.27 4.11
CA PHE A 209 -3.89 -1.23 3.73
C PHE A 209 -3.45 -2.68 3.95
N ALA A 210 -2.19 -2.98 3.65
CA ALA A 210 -1.63 -4.31 3.84
C ALA A 210 -1.26 -4.53 5.32
N THR A 211 -0.57 -3.58 5.93
CA THR A 211 -0.22 -3.59 7.35
C THR A 211 -1.46 -3.64 8.23
N GLY A 212 -2.50 -2.86 7.88
CA GLY A 212 -3.79 -2.82 8.58
C GLY A 212 -4.74 -3.97 8.29
N SER A 213 -4.35 -4.96 7.49
CA SER A 213 -5.12 -6.18 7.24
C SER A 213 -4.47 -7.36 7.96
N PRO A 214 -4.75 -7.59 9.26
CA PRO A 214 -4.07 -8.63 10.04
C PRO A 214 -4.41 -10.06 9.59
N HIS A 215 -5.44 -10.24 8.76
CA HIS A 215 -5.74 -11.50 8.05
C HIS A 215 -4.87 -11.74 6.83
N LEU A 216 -4.02 -10.79 6.46
CA LEU A 216 -3.05 -10.85 5.38
C LEU A 216 -1.63 -10.64 5.93
N THR A 217 -0.65 -11.12 5.19
CA THR A 217 0.76 -10.79 5.40
C THR A 217 1.34 -10.12 4.15
N SER A 218 2.57 -9.61 4.23
CA SER A 218 3.18 -8.84 3.14
C SER A 218 4.62 -9.25 2.88
N VAL A 219 5.00 -9.24 1.62
CA VAL A 219 6.39 -9.33 1.17
C VAL A 219 6.69 -8.13 0.27
N TYR A 220 7.86 -7.53 0.48
CA TYR A 220 8.25 -6.31 -0.20
C TYR A 220 9.34 -6.59 -1.22
N TYR A 221 9.20 -5.98 -2.39
CA TYR A 221 10.29 -5.88 -3.35
C TYR A 221 11.46 -5.13 -2.71
N PRO A 222 12.73 -5.53 -2.88
CA PRO A 222 13.84 -4.88 -2.18
C PRO A 222 14.01 -3.41 -2.56
N ARG A 223 13.99 -2.52 -1.56
CA ARG A 223 14.16 -1.06 -1.73
C ARG A 223 15.43 -0.72 -2.48
N ARG A 224 16.53 -1.41 -2.16
CA ARG A 224 17.83 -1.24 -2.81
C ARG A 224 17.80 -1.45 -4.32
N LEU A 225 17.05 -2.43 -4.81
CA LEU A 225 16.95 -2.68 -6.26
C LEU A 225 16.29 -1.49 -6.98
N TRP A 226 15.31 -0.84 -6.34
CA TRP A 226 14.81 0.43 -6.86
C TRP A 226 15.88 1.51 -6.82
N ASN A 227 16.55 1.71 -5.68
CA ASN A 227 17.59 2.74 -5.53
C ASN A 227 18.75 2.61 -6.51
N VAL A 228 19.10 1.39 -6.91
CA VAL A 228 20.22 1.14 -7.84
C VAL A 228 19.75 1.23 -9.29
N TYR A 229 18.60 0.64 -9.63
CA TYR A 229 18.24 0.46 -11.05
C TYR A 229 17.15 1.42 -11.54
N GLY A 230 16.46 2.11 -10.64
CA GLY A 230 15.39 3.07 -10.95
C GLY A 230 14.12 2.44 -11.54
N ARG A 231 14.12 1.13 -11.75
CA ARG A 231 13.05 0.35 -12.37
C ARG A 231 12.99 -1.05 -11.80
N LEU A 232 11.81 -1.67 -11.87
CA LEU A 232 11.64 -3.06 -11.47
C LEU A 232 12.53 -3.98 -12.31
N GLN A 233 13.21 -4.87 -11.61
CA GLN A 233 14.04 -5.92 -12.21
C GLN A 233 13.27 -7.25 -12.20
N ARG A 234 13.27 -7.95 -13.34
CA ARG A 234 12.56 -9.22 -13.52
C ARG A 234 12.90 -10.23 -12.43
N GLU A 235 14.19 -10.38 -12.14
CA GLU A 235 14.72 -11.30 -11.14
C GLU A 235 14.20 -10.94 -9.73
N GLY A 236 14.19 -9.65 -9.40
CA GLY A 236 13.64 -9.16 -8.14
C GLY A 236 12.14 -9.39 -8.00
N ILE A 237 11.35 -9.25 -9.08
CA ILE A 237 9.91 -9.52 -9.06
C ILE A 237 9.68 -11.01 -8.80
N ILE A 238 10.38 -11.88 -9.53
CA ILE A 238 10.26 -13.33 -9.40
C ILE A 238 10.65 -13.79 -8.00
N ASP A 239 11.78 -13.34 -7.45
CA ASP A 239 12.19 -13.65 -6.08
C ASP A 239 11.12 -13.21 -5.07
N THR A 240 10.61 -11.99 -5.20
CA THR A 240 9.61 -11.46 -4.26
C THR A 240 8.30 -12.26 -4.32
N ILE A 241 7.85 -12.65 -5.52
CA ILE A 241 6.69 -13.52 -5.69
C ILE A 241 6.97 -14.91 -5.10
N GLN A 242 8.14 -15.49 -5.32
CA GLN A 242 8.53 -16.79 -4.74
C GLN A 242 8.52 -16.75 -3.21
N ARG A 243 9.01 -15.67 -2.59
CA ARG A 243 8.90 -15.45 -1.14
C ARG A 243 7.44 -15.39 -0.70
N GLY A 244 6.59 -14.71 -1.47
CA GLY A 244 5.14 -14.67 -1.24
C GLY A 244 4.47 -16.05 -1.32
N VAL A 245 4.76 -16.83 -2.36
CA VAL A 245 4.26 -18.21 -2.54
C VAL A 245 4.70 -19.09 -1.37
N LYS A 246 5.98 -19.00 -0.98
CA LYS A 246 6.53 -19.76 0.15
C LYS A 246 5.81 -19.44 1.45
N LEU A 247 5.63 -18.14 1.74
CA LEU A 247 4.96 -17.66 2.96
C LEU A 247 3.48 -18.07 2.99
N MET A 248 2.80 -18.00 1.84
CA MET A 248 1.43 -18.48 1.69
C MET A 248 1.32 -19.97 1.98
N ARG A 249 2.19 -20.79 1.40
CA ARG A 249 2.20 -22.25 1.59
C ARG A 249 2.56 -22.66 3.02
N SER A 250 3.47 -21.94 3.68
CA SER A 250 3.79 -22.21 5.09
C SER A 250 2.67 -21.79 6.03
N GLY A 251 1.81 -20.87 5.62
CA GLY A 251 0.83 -20.21 6.47
C GLY A 251 1.48 -19.26 7.48
N PHE A 252 0.63 -18.53 8.20
CA PHE A 252 0.98 -17.63 9.30
C PHE A 252 -0.22 -17.48 10.24
N SER A 253 0.00 -17.00 11.47
CA SER A 253 -1.10 -16.82 12.42
C SER A 253 -2.06 -15.72 11.97
N ILE A 254 -3.35 -15.85 12.30
CA ILE A 254 -4.35 -14.79 12.09
C ILE A 254 -5.01 -14.47 13.43
N PRO A 255 -4.92 -13.21 13.92
CA PRO A 255 -4.20 -12.09 13.30
C PRO A 255 -2.68 -12.33 13.22
N ARG A 256 -2.05 -11.87 12.14
CA ARG A 256 -0.58 -11.90 12.06
C ARG A 256 0.02 -10.97 13.11
N PRO A 257 1.22 -11.22 13.65
CA PRO A 257 1.96 -10.24 14.43
C PRO A 257 2.18 -8.95 13.62
N TYR A 258 2.18 -7.81 14.31
CA TYR A 258 2.16 -6.50 13.66
C TYR A 258 3.45 -6.28 12.85
N ALA A 259 4.58 -6.56 13.51
CA ALA A 259 5.93 -6.49 12.96
C ALA A 259 6.09 -7.26 11.64
N ASP A 260 5.40 -8.39 11.50
CA ASP A 260 5.54 -9.30 10.35
C ASP A 260 4.98 -8.73 9.03
N GLY A 261 4.25 -7.60 9.07
CA GLY A 261 3.80 -6.91 7.85
C GLY A 261 4.19 -5.44 7.81
N LEU A 262 5.29 -5.08 8.48
CA LEU A 262 5.91 -3.78 8.33
C LEU A 262 6.57 -3.68 6.96
N SER A 263 6.31 -2.57 6.28
CA SER A 263 7.10 -2.18 5.11
C SER A 263 8.51 -1.77 5.54
N PRO A 264 9.49 -1.74 4.61
CA PRO A 264 10.81 -1.20 4.90
C PRO A 264 10.77 0.23 5.46
N THR A 265 9.79 1.04 5.05
CA THR A 265 9.57 2.39 5.58
C THR A 265 8.87 2.36 6.94
N SER A 266 7.89 1.48 7.12
CA SER A 266 7.14 1.34 8.37
C SER A 266 7.99 0.77 9.51
N ASP A 267 8.99 -0.04 9.18
CA ASP A 267 9.98 -0.56 10.15
C ASP A 267 10.84 0.55 10.75
N ILE A 268 11.30 1.50 9.93
CA ILE A 268 12.03 2.69 10.40
C ILE A 268 11.15 3.50 11.36
N TRP A 269 9.88 3.67 11.00
CA TRP A 269 8.92 4.37 11.85
C TRP A 269 8.62 3.64 13.15
N GLU A 270 8.45 2.32 13.13
CA GLU A 270 8.22 1.53 14.35
C GLU A 270 9.42 1.69 15.30
N ARG A 271 10.65 1.56 14.80
CA ARG A 271 11.87 1.77 15.59
C ARG A 271 11.97 3.19 16.15
N TYR A 272 11.58 4.21 15.37
CA TYR A 272 11.46 5.58 15.86
C TYR A 272 10.45 5.67 17.01
N CYS A 273 9.26 5.08 16.84
CA CYS A 273 8.20 5.13 17.82
C CYS A 273 8.48 4.32 19.10
N GLU A 274 9.23 3.22 19.02
CA GLU A 274 9.65 2.42 20.18
C GLU A 274 10.66 3.15 21.07
N SER A 275 11.42 4.09 20.52
CA SER A 275 12.44 4.80 21.28
C SER A 275 11.88 5.85 22.24
N THR A 276 10.76 6.50 21.88
CA THR A 276 10.18 7.63 22.62
C THR A 276 8.68 7.76 22.34
N ASP A 277 7.84 7.38 23.32
CA ASP A 277 6.39 7.43 23.18
C ASP A 277 5.87 8.87 22.93
N ASP A 278 6.48 9.88 23.57
CA ASP A 278 6.09 11.28 23.42
C ASP A 278 6.36 11.82 22.00
N ASN A 279 7.53 11.52 21.43
CA ASN A 279 7.86 11.95 20.06
C ASN A 279 7.01 11.21 19.02
N CYS A 280 6.74 9.92 19.24
CA CYS A 280 5.82 9.15 18.42
C CYS A 280 4.42 9.78 18.44
N LYS A 281 3.90 10.07 19.64
CA LYS A 281 2.60 10.69 19.84
C LYS A 281 2.51 12.05 19.16
N ALA A 282 3.51 12.92 19.33
CA ALA A 282 3.54 14.23 18.71
C ALA A 282 3.45 14.14 17.17
N MET A 283 4.19 13.21 16.58
CA MET A 283 4.15 12.96 15.14
C MET A 283 2.80 12.42 14.68
N VAL A 284 2.24 11.42 15.37
CA VAL A 284 0.90 10.89 15.08
C VAL A 284 -0.17 11.98 15.19
N ASP A 285 -0.09 12.83 16.21
CA ASP A 285 -1.03 13.92 16.40
C ASP A 285 -0.96 14.93 15.24
N VAL A 286 0.24 15.31 14.78
CA VAL A 286 0.43 16.18 13.61
C VAL A 286 -0.07 15.55 12.31
N GLN A 287 0.24 14.27 12.06
CA GLN A 287 -0.23 13.56 10.87
C GLN A 287 -1.76 13.46 10.83
N ASN A 288 -2.41 13.46 11.99
CA ASN A 288 -3.86 13.37 12.15
C ASN A 288 -4.57 14.73 12.25
N GLY A 289 -3.82 15.84 12.23
CA GLY A 289 -4.36 17.17 12.45
C GLY A 289 -4.89 17.43 13.87
N ASN A 290 -4.48 16.61 14.85
CA ASN A 290 -4.85 16.74 16.26
C ASN A 290 -3.96 17.79 16.93
N PHE A 291 -4.34 19.05 16.85
CA PHE A 291 -3.65 20.14 17.55
C PHE A 291 -4.35 20.48 18.87
N GLU A 292 -3.57 20.90 19.89
CA GLU A 292 -4.15 21.29 21.18
C GLU A 292 -5.13 22.47 21.02
N PRO A 293 -6.26 22.48 21.75
CA PRO A 293 -7.21 23.59 21.72
C PRO A 293 -6.54 24.92 22.09
N GLY A 294 -6.55 25.88 21.16
CA GLY A 294 -5.95 27.21 21.36
C GLY A 294 -4.61 27.40 20.64
N GLN A 295 -4.02 26.34 20.09
CA GLN A 295 -3.01 26.50 19.05
C GLN A 295 -3.73 26.84 17.74
N PRO A 296 -3.37 27.94 17.05
CA PRO A 296 -3.93 28.16 15.72
C PRO A 296 -3.60 26.92 14.88
N HIS A 297 -4.58 26.45 14.09
CA HIS A 297 -4.26 25.75 12.83
C HIS A 297 -3.46 26.76 12.01
N SER A 298 -2.18 26.95 12.32
CA SER A 298 -1.29 27.75 11.51
C SER A 298 -1.27 27.07 10.15
N LYS A 299 -1.33 27.85 9.07
CA LYS A 299 -1.16 27.32 7.71
C LYS A 299 0.05 26.39 7.61
N ASP A 300 1.06 26.67 8.45
CA ASP A 300 2.26 25.89 8.67
C ASP A 300 2.02 24.39 9.00
N THR A 301 0.93 23.99 9.66
CA THR A 301 0.75 22.57 10.04
C THR A 301 0.00 21.73 9.02
N TYR A 302 -0.77 22.34 8.12
CA TYR A 302 -1.51 21.63 7.07
C TYR A 302 -0.55 20.87 6.13
N MET A 303 0.62 21.42 5.85
CA MET A 303 1.62 20.75 5.01
C MET A 303 2.16 19.49 5.68
N CYS A 304 2.36 19.50 7.00
CA CYS A 304 2.78 18.32 7.75
C CYS A 304 1.73 17.20 7.73
N GLU A 305 0.44 17.56 7.85
CA GLU A 305 -0.66 16.62 7.68
C GLU A 305 -0.70 16.05 6.25
N TYR A 306 -0.62 16.94 5.24
CA TYR A 306 -0.74 16.57 3.84
C TYR A 306 0.42 15.68 3.36
N CYS A 307 1.62 15.89 3.90
CA CYS A 307 2.87 15.24 3.53
C CYS A 307 3.35 14.23 4.57
N SER A 308 2.41 13.59 5.26
CA SER A 308 2.65 12.72 6.41
C SER A 308 3.20 11.33 6.10
N TRP A 309 3.43 10.98 4.83
CA TRP A 309 3.99 9.67 4.51
C TRP A 309 5.41 9.55 5.08
N VAL A 310 5.66 8.51 5.88
CA VAL A 310 6.98 8.24 6.51
C VAL A 310 8.09 8.15 5.46
N ASP A 311 7.76 7.73 4.23
CA ASP A 311 8.70 7.74 3.12
C ASP A 311 9.36 9.12 2.95
N TYR A 312 8.68 10.21 3.30
CA TYR A 312 9.14 11.59 3.10
C TYR A 312 10.01 12.12 4.24
N PHE A 313 10.07 11.45 5.38
CA PHE A 313 10.80 11.98 6.54
C PHE A 313 12.30 12.03 6.27
N GLU A 314 12.96 13.12 6.69
CA GLU A 314 14.32 13.55 6.31
C GLU A 314 14.56 13.88 4.83
N LEU A 315 13.74 13.37 3.93
CA LEU A 315 13.95 13.48 2.48
C LEU A 315 13.21 14.68 1.87
N ALA A 316 11.99 14.97 2.36
CA ALA A 316 11.24 16.15 1.97
C ALA A 316 11.66 17.38 2.81
N PRO A 317 11.75 18.59 2.21
CA PRO A 317 12.25 19.78 2.90
C PRO A 317 11.57 20.10 4.24
N MET A 318 10.24 20.01 4.32
CA MET A 318 9.48 20.28 5.58
C MET A 318 9.76 19.29 6.71
N TRP A 319 10.21 18.08 6.37
CA TRP A 319 10.60 17.03 7.31
C TRP A 319 12.13 16.97 7.48
N SER A 320 12.83 18.00 7.01
CA SER A 320 14.28 18.17 7.17
C SER A 320 14.57 19.36 8.10
N PRO A 321 15.79 19.47 8.64
CA PRO A 321 16.17 20.61 9.47
C PRO A 321 16.04 21.98 8.79
N ILE A 322 15.98 22.02 7.46
CA ILE A 322 15.91 23.26 6.69
C ILE A 322 14.48 23.79 6.60
N GLY A 323 13.47 22.92 6.67
CA GLY A 323 12.07 23.30 6.47
C GLY A 323 11.73 23.68 5.04
N CYS A 324 10.56 24.29 4.84
CA CYS A 324 10.10 24.82 3.55
C CYS A 324 9.35 26.14 3.70
N ARG A 325 9.13 26.89 2.62
CA ARG A 325 8.38 28.15 2.59
C ARG A 325 6.92 27.93 2.23
N ASP A 326 6.03 28.42 3.09
CA ASP A 326 4.61 28.62 2.80
C ASP A 326 4.28 30.11 2.97
N GLY A 327 4.21 30.84 1.85
CA GLY A 327 4.15 32.30 1.86
C GLY A 327 5.40 32.92 2.50
N ASP A 328 5.19 33.75 3.52
CA ASP A 328 6.26 34.42 4.28
C ASP A 328 6.76 33.59 5.47
N SER A 329 6.12 32.44 5.75
CA SER A 329 6.48 31.54 6.85
C SER A 329 7.45 30.45 6.41
N THR A 330 8.33 30.04 7.32
CA THR A 330 9.08 28.78 7.19
C THR A 330 8.42 27.71 8.04
N VAL A 331 8.04 26.62 7.40
CA VAL A 331 7.37 25.46 7.99
C VAL A 331 8.38 24.39 8.33
N HIS A 332 8.32 23.92 9.58
CA HIS A 332 9.04 22.74 10.06
C HIS A 332 8.05 21.77 10.68
N CYS A 333 8.10 20.51 10.25
CA CYS A 333 7.32 19.46 10.87
C CYS A 333 8.09 18.87 12.06
N PRO A 334 7.40 18.46 13.14
CA PRO A 334 8.04 18.15 14.41
C PRO A 334 8.68 16.75 14.43
N LEU A 335 9.81 16.59 13.73
CA LEU A 335 10.59 15.35 13.68
C LEU A 335 11.85 15.45 14.55
N ASP A 336 12.07 14.49 15.45
CA ASP A 336 13.39 14.33 16.07
C ASP A 336 14.36 13.72 15.04
N HIS A 337 15.08 14.60 14.35
CA HIS A 337 16.00 14.23 13.27
C HIS A 337 17.13 13.31 13.72
N TYR A 338 17.63 13.48 14.96
CA TYR A 338 18.72 12.64 15.46
C TYR A 338 18.21 11.21 15.66
N LEU A 339 17.06 11.10 16.31
CA LEU A 339 16.45 9.82 16.59
C LEU A 339 16.00 9.11 15.30
N TYR A 340 15.35 9.82 14.38
CA TYR A 340 14.92 9.24 13.11
C TYR A 340 16.12 8.74 12.29
N ARG A 341 17.22 9.51 12.21
CA ARG A 341 18.46 9.06 11.57
C ARG A 341 19.08 7.83 12.21
N SER A 342 18.92 7.63 13.51
CA SER A 342 19.39 6.41 14.18
C SER A 342 18.58 5.15 13.80
N ALA A 343 17.33 5.33 13.33
CA ALA A 343 16.48 4.26 12.86
C ALA A 343 16.65 3.98 11.34
N MET A 344 17.07 4.95 10.54
CA MET A 344 17.20 4.78 9.09
C MET A 344 18.31 3.78 8.69
N ASP A 345 18.09 3.08 7.58
CA ASP A 345 19.11 2.31 6.88
C ASP A 345 19.66 3.09 5.68
N ALA A 346 20.74 2.60 5.07
CA ALA A 346 21.37 3.25 3.92
C ALA A 346 20.49 3.29 2.66
N ASP A 347 19.43 2.47 2.59
CA ASP A 347 18.51 2.45 1.47
C ASP A 347 17.38 3.48 1.65
N HIS A 348 17.21 4.11 2.82
CA HIS A 348 16.38 5.32 2.98
C HIS A 348 17.09 6.54 2.37
N ALA A 349 17.08 6.60 1.05
CA ALA A 349 17.82 7.58 0.26
C ALA A 349 16.92 8.33 -0.73
N ALA A 350 17.38 9.51 -1.13
CA ALA A 350 16.85 10.25 -2.27
C ALA A 350 17.99 10.68 -3.19
N PHE A 351 17.69 10.78 -4.48
CA PHE A 351 18.69 11.03 -5.51
C PHE A 351 18.37 12.28 -6.32
N ASP A 352 19.44 12.99 -6.71
CA ASP A 352 19.36 14.07 -7.69
C ASP A 352 18.91 13.52 -9.06
N PRO A 353 17.81 14.02 -9.66
CA PRO A 353 17.25 13.40 -10.87
C PRO A 353 18.19 13.41 -12.07
N ASP A 354 18.90 14.51 -12.31
CA ASP A 354 19.76 14.67 -13.48
C ASP A 354 21.00 13.76 -13.37
N CYS A 355 21.65 13.76 -12.20
CA CYS A 355 22.75 12.85 -11.92
C CYS A 355 22.29 11.40 -12.03
N TYR A 356 21.17 11.05 -11.40
CA TYR A 356 20.66 9.67 -11.37
C TYR A 356 20.38 9.15 -12.78
N ASN A 357 19.67 9.94 -13.60
CA ASN A 357 19.36 9.60 -14.98
C ASN A 357 20.62 9.42 -15.84
N SER A 358 21.67 10.22 -15.60
CA SER A 358 22.96 10.05 -16.29
C SER A 358 23.67 8.73 -15.94
N LYS A 359 23.36 8.13 -14.80
CA LYS A 359 23.98 6.89 -14.29
C LYS A 359 23.22 5.62 -14.64
N VAL A 360 21.97 5.69 -15.09
CA VAL A 360 21.13 4.50 -15.38
C VAL A 360 21.84 3.52 -16.32
N GLY A 361 22.50 4.00 -17.37
CA GLY A 361 23.24 3.16 -18.30
C GLY A 361 24.42 2.41 -17.65
N GLU A 362 25.21 3.10 -16.82
CA GLU A 362 26.31 2.51 -16.05
C GLU A 362 25.81 1.43 -15.08
N LEU A 363 24.67 1.68 -14.43
CA LEU A 363 24.07 0.76 -13.46
C LEU A 363 23.53 -0.52 -14.12
N GLN A 364 23.07 -0.44 -15.38
CA GLN A 364 22.72 -1.64 -16.16
C GLN A 364 23.95 -2.47 -16.54
N VAL A 365 25.09 -1.83 -16.84
CA VAL A 365 26.35 -2.55 -17.06
C VAL A 365 26.82 -3.21 -15.76
N ALA A 366 26.74 -2.49 -14.63
CA ALA A 366 27.08 -3.04 -13.32
C ALA A 366 26.24 -4.27 -12.98
N LYS A 367 24.93 -4.28 -13.29
CA LYS A 367 24.06 -5.46 -13.17
C LYS A 367 24.66 -6.67 -13.90
N HIS A 368 25.05 -6.49 -15.16
CA HIS A 368 25.58 -7.59 -15.97
C HIS A 368 26.87 -8.16 -15.38
N GLU A 369 27.76 -7.29 -14.91
CA GLU A 369 29.04 -7.71 -14.34
C GLU A 369 28.88 -8.42 -12.99
N VAL A 370 27.99 -7.96 -12.10
CA VAL A 370 27.74 -8.68 -10.84
C VAL A 370 27.05 -10.03 -11.08
N LEU A 371 26.15 -10.13 -12.07
CA LEU A 371 25.52 -11.40 -12.42
C LEU A 371 26.54 -12.38 -13.02
N LYS A 372 27.43 -11.93 -13.92
CA LYS A 372 28.53 -12.76 -14.42
C LYS A 372 29.45 -13.23 -13.31
N SER A 373 29.82 -12.33 -12.39
CA SER A 373 30.67 -12.66 -11.25
C SER A 373 30.02 -13.72 -10.36
N ALA A 374 28.73 -13.57 -10.06
CA ALA A 374 27.97 -14.53 -9.28
C ALA A 374 27.84 -15.89 -10.00
N ALA A 375 27.55 -15.89 -11.30
CA ALA A 375 27.48 -17.08 -12.12
C ALA A 375 28.82 -17.84 -12.15
N ALA A 376 29.94 -17.12 -12.35
CA ALA A 376 31.28 -17.69 -12.31
C ALA A 376 31.61 -18.29 -10.93
N LYS A 377 31.27 -17.59 -9.84
CA LYS A 377 31.45 -18.08 -8.45
C LYS A 377 30.66 -19.36 -8.19
N LEU A 378 29.46 -19.48 -8.76
CA LEU A 378 28.57 -20.63 -8.62
C LEU A 378 28.80 -21.71 -9.68
N LYS A 379 29.73 -21.50 -10.62
CA LYS A 379 30.01 -22.39 -11.76
C LYS A 379 28.75 -22.66 -12.62
N LYS A 380 27.96 -21.61 -12.84
CA LYS A 380 26.74 -21.58 -13.66
C LYS A 380 26.89 -20.59 -14.80
N ASN A 381 26.03 -20.67 -15.81
CA ASN A 381 25.83 -19.52 -16.70
C ASN A 381 24.92 -18.48 -16.04
N VAL A 382 24.87 -17.27 -16.56
CA VAL A 382 24.05 -16.18 -15.98
C VAL A 382 22.56 -16.54 -16.06
N GLU A 383 22.14 -17.13 -17.16
CA GLU A 383 20.78 -17.63 -17.42
C GLU A 383 20.36 -18.78 -16.50
N ASP A 384 21.32 -19.48 -15.88
CA ASP A 384 21.08 -20.60 -14.97
C ASP A 384 21.03 -20.14 -13.49
N LEU A 385 21.23 -18.84 -13.22
CA LEU A 385 21.05 -18.29 -11.88
C LEU A 385 19.57 -18.32 -11.51
N SER A 386 19.27 -18.82 -10.31
CA SER A 386 17.95 -18.62 -9.73
C SER A 386 17.69 -17.13 -9.46
N ALA A 387 16.41 -16.75 -9.40
CA ALA A 387 16.03 -15.38 -9.09
C ALA A 387 16.64 -14.88 -7.76
N SER A 388 16.66 -15.73 -6.72
CA SER A 388 17.29 -15.41 -5.43
C SER A 388 18.80 -15.22 -5.53
N GLU A 389 19.51 -16.05 -6.31
CA GLU A 389 20.96 -15.90 -6.52
C GLU A 389 21.28 -14.61 -7.29
N ALA A 390 20.50 -14.31 -8.34
CA ALA A 390 20.62 -13.08 -9.11
C ALA A 390 20.35 -11.84 -8.24
N VAL A 391 19.28 -11.85 -7.44
CA VAL A 391 18.95 -10.76 -6.51
C VAL A 391 20.06 -10.54 -5.49
N ALA A 392 20.59 -11.61 -4.89
CA ALA A 392 21.69 -11.49 -3.93
C ALA A 392 22.90 -10.77 -4.54
N ALA A 393 23.29 -11.12 -5.77
CA ALA A 393 24.37 -10.45 -6.48
C ALA A 393 24.05 -9.00 -6.84
N MET A 394 22.82 -8.73 -7.30
CA MET A 394 22.38 -7.39 -7.67
C MET A 394 22.33 -6.43 -6.47
N LEU A 395 22.07 -6.94 -5.26
CA LEU A 395 22.10 -6.16 -4.03
C LEU A 395 23.52 -5.74 -3.61
N GLU A 396 24.57 -6.37 -4.15
CA GLU A 396 25.97 -5.98 -3.91
C GLU A 396 26.36 -4.71 -4.67
N VAL A 397 25.59 -4.27 -5.67
CA VAL A 397 25.86 -3.03 -6.41
C VAL A 397 25.70 -1.83 -5.47
N GLU A 398 26.69 -0.93 -5.48
CA GLU A 398 26.65 0.30 -4.70
C GLU A 398 25.54 1.24 -5.16
N LEU A 399 25.05 2.07 -4.24
CA LEU A 399 24.09 3.11 -4.60
C LEU A 399 24.72 4.09 -5.60
N PRO A 400 23.95 4.65 -6.53
CA PRO A 400 24.49 5.67 -7.42
C PRO A 400 24.95 6.84 -6.57
N GLY A 401 26.19 7.31 -6.80
CA GLY A 401 26.80 8.46 -6.13
C GLY A 401 26.16 9.80 -6.51
N CYS A 402 24.82 9.84 -6.54
CA CYS A 402 23.96 10.94 -6.91
C CYS A 402 23.09 11.38 -5.73
N PRO A 403 23.69 11.70 -4.56
CA PRO A 403 22.90 12.08 -3.39
C PRO A 403 22.08 13.33 -3.70
N PHE A 404 20.81 13.32 -3.32
CA PHE A 404 20.00 14.52 -3.36
C PHE A 404 20.61 15.59 -2.45
N LYS A 405 20.91 16.75 -3.02
CA LYS A 405 21.45 17.89 -2.26
C LYS A 405 20.30 18.74 -1.78
N GLN A 406 20.04 18.70 -0.48
CA GLN A 406 19.11 19.64 0.14
C GLN A 406 19.54 21.07 -0.18
N PRO A 407 18.60 21.96 -0.57
CA PRO A 407 18.92 23.35 -0.88
C PRO A 407 19.44 24.07 0.37
N SER A 408 20.32 25.06 0.20
CA SER A 408 20.87 25.83 1.33
C SER A 408 19.88 26.80 1.98
N GLN A 409 18.74 27.02 1.34
CA GLN A 409 17.64 27.83 1.84
C GLN A 409 16.33 27.06 1.71
N PRO A 410 15.32 27.35 2.56
CA PRO A 410 14.03 26.67 2.51
C PRO A 410 13.37 26.84 1.13
N PRO A 411 13.12 25.73 0.39
CA PRO A 411 12.41 25.79 -0.89
C PRO A 411 10.90 25.95 -0.64
N PRO A 412 10.07 26.22 -1.67
CA PRO A 412 8.62 26.17 -1.51
C PRO A 412 8.15 24.82 -0.93
N CYS A 413 7.13 24.83 -0.08
CA CYS A 413 6.60 23.58 0.47
C CYS A 413 5.98 22.70 -0.63
N ALA A 414 6.54 21.51 -0.83
CA ALA A 414 6.09 20.57 -1.84
C ALA A 414 6.36 19.10 -1.44
N CYS A 415 5.43 18.24 -1.88
CA CYS A 415 5.45 16.78 -1.81
C CYS A 415 4.95 16.28 -3.17
#